data_AF-A0A2R7J825-F1
#
_entry.id   AF-A0A2R7J825-F1
#
_cell.length_a   1.000
_cell.length_b   1.000
_cell.length_c   1.000
_cell.angle_alpha   90.00
_cell.angle_beta   90.00
_cell.angle_gamma   90.00
#
_symmetry.space_group_name_H-M   'P 1'
#
loop_
_entity.id
_entity.type
_entity.pdbx_description
1 polymer ?
#
loop_
_entity_poly.entity_id
_entity_poly.type
_entity_poly.pdbx_seq_one_letter_code
_entity_poly.pdbx_strand_id
1 'polypeptide(L)'
;MFDVASSEVILLGVVALLVIPPKDLPKAMRVAGHWIGKVRGIANQFRSGFDTMLRESELQEMEKKWAAENARIMREHPPEPVQMLPMAGPPEEAHGADSDEGEAAPVLTDPPVITTPAPAEADAPRPATGAQA
;
A
#
# COMPACT_ATOMS: atom_id res chain seq x y z
N MET A 1 23.46 16.96 5.92
CA MET A 1 24.62 17.27 6.78
C MET A 1 24.46 16.56 8.12
N PHE A 2 24.23 15.26 8.08
CA PHE A 2 24.17 14.37 9.25
C PHE A 2 25.19 13.27 8.97
N ASP A 3 26.45 13.57 9.22
CA ASP A 3 27.52 12.58 9.14
C ASP A 3 27.57 11.86 10.48
N VAL A 4 26.53 11.07 10.77
CA VAL A 4 26.48 10.26 11.99
C VAL A 4 27.40 9.07 11.78
N ALA A 5 28.69 9.34 11.94
CA ALA A 5 29.72 8.33 11.89
C ALA A 5 29.49 7.30 12.99
N SER A 6 29.95 6.06 12.78
CA SER A 6 29.84 4.99 13.76
C SER A 6 30.37 5.39 15.15
N SER A 7 31.36 6.29 15.19
CA SER A 7 31.92 6.88 16.41
C SER A 7 30.93 7.73 17.20
N GLU A 8 30.07 8.51 16.54
CA GLU A 8 29.08 9.37 17.22
C GLU A 8 27.98 8.54 17.86
N VAL A 9 27.54 7.46 17.20
CA VAL A 9 26.57 6.51 17.77
C VAL A 9 27.15 5.85 19.02
N ILE A 10 28.42 5.45 18.99
CA ILE A 10 29.11 4.87 20.15
C ILE A 10 29.21 5.90 21.28
N LEU A 11 29.58 7.15 20.99
CA LEU A 11 29.66 8.22 21.99
C LEU A 11 28.31 8.47 22.65
N LEU A 12 27.23 8.54 21.87
CA LEU A 12 25.86 8.64 22.36
C LEU A 12 25.49 7.45 23.25
N GLY A 13 25.88 6.23 22.87
CA GLY A 13 25.68 5.04 23.69
C GLY A 13 26.38 5.13 25.04
N VAL A 14 27.64 5.60 25.08
CA VAL A 14 28.40 5.78 26.33
C VAL A 14 27.77 6.87 27.20
N VAL A 15 27.41 8.02 26.64
CA VAL A 15 26.73 9.09 27.36
C VAL A 15 25.38 8.62 27.89
N ALA A 16 24.62 7.88 27.08
CA ALA A 16 23.35 7.29 27.50
C ALA A 16 23.53 6.30 28.65
N LEU A 17 24.59 5.49 28.67
CA LEU A 17 24.91 4.56 29.77
C LEU A 17 25.31 5.28 31.07
N LEU A 18 25.92 6.46 30.97
CA LEU A 18 26.25 7.30 32.13
C LEU A 18 25.00 7.94 32.74
N VAL A 19 24.09 8.43 31.89
CA VAL A 19 22.85 9.10 32.33
C VAL A 19 21.80 8.07 32.78
N ILE A 20 21.66 6.99 32.01
CA ILE A 20 20.74 5.88 32.24
C ILE A 20 21.61 4.65 32.52
N PRO A 21 21.72 4.21 33.78
CA PRO A 21 22.60 3.09 34.11
C PRO A 21 22.22 1.84 33.31
N PRO A 22 23.19 0.96 33.00
CA PRO A 22 22.98 -0.21 32.14
C PRO A 22 21.90 -1.17 32.65
N LYS A 23 21.60 -1.12 33.95
CA LYS A 23 20.55 -1.94 34.59
C LYS A 23 19.14 -1.42 34.30
N ASP A 24 19.00 -0.12 34.04
CA ASP A 24 17.72 0.55 33.78
C ASP A 24 17.43 0.70 32.28
N LEU A 25 18.46 0.65 31.43
CA LEU A 25 18.34 0.67 29.97
C LEU A 25 17.35 -0.39 29.42
N PRO A 26 17.36 -1.66 29.86
CA PRO A 26 16.39 -2.66 29.43
C PRO A 26 14.95 -2.34 29.81
N LYS A 27 14.75 -1.61 30.91
CA LYS A 27 13.43 -1.15 31.34
C LYS A 27 13.00 0.09 30.54
N ALA A 28 13.92 1.03 30.31
CA ALA A 28 13.71 2.21 29.49
C ALA A 28 13.36 1.85 28.03
N MET A 29 14.05 0.88 27.43
CA MET A 29 13.75 0.41 26.07
C MET A 29 12.34 -0.17 25.95
N ARG A 30 11.86 -0.88 26.98
CA ARG A 30 10.47 -1.40 27.01
C ARG A 30 9.45 -0.26 27.05
N VAL A 31 9.70 0.76 27.88
CA VAL A 31 8.81 1.93 28.00
C VAL A 31 8.82 2.75 26.72
N ALA A 32 10.01 3.05 26.19
CA ALA A 32 10.17 3.76 24.92
C ALA A 32 9.51 3.01 23.76
N GLY A 33 9.73 1.69 23.68
CA GLY A 33 9.11 0.83 22.68
C GLY A 33 7.59 0.83 22.76
N HIS A 34 7.02 0.78 23.97
CA HIS A 34 5.57 0.89 24.15
C HIS A 34 5.02 2.25 23.67
N TRP A 35 5.71 3.34 24.01
CA TRP A 35 5.35 4.69 23.57
C TRP A 35 5.43 4.85 22.05
N ILE A 36 6.53 4.42 21.45
CA ILE A 36 6.76 4.42 20.00
C ILE A 36 5.73 3.55 19.29
N GLY A 37 5.39 2.38 19.83
CA GLY A 37 4.35 1.50 19.30
C GLY A 37 2.98 2.17 19.31
N LYS A 38 2.64 2.90 20.38
CA LYS A 38 1.39 3.66 20.49
C LYS A 38 1.32 4.79 19.48
N VAL A 39 2.39 5.58 19.35
CA VAL A 39 2.50 6.64 18.34
C VAL A 39 2.40 6.07 16.93
N ARG A 40 3.05 4.94 16.65
CA ARG A 40 2.96 4.24 15.36
C ARG A 40 1.53 3.79 15.06
N GLY A 41 0.82 3.22 16.03
CA GLY A 41 -0.58 2.83 15.87
C GLY A 41 -1.49 4.02 15.59
N ILE A 42 -1.28 5.12 16.30
CA ILE A 42 -1.97 6.40 16.05
C ILE A 42 -1.64 6.93 14.64
N ALA A 43 -0.37 6.93 14.23
CA ALA A 43 0.07 7.37 12.90
C ALA A 43 -0.51 6.49 11.77
N ASN A 44 -0.68 5.19 11.99
CA ASN A 44 -1.32 4.31 11.01
C ASN A 44 -2.81 4.64 10.83
N GLN A 45 -3.50 5.02 11.91
CA GLN A 45 -4.89 5.47 11.86
C GLN A 45 -5.02 6.88 11.26
N PHE A 46 -4.03 7.74 11.49
CA PHE A 46 -3.95 9.01 10.77
C PHE A 46 -3.64 8.80 9.31
N ARG A 47 -2.83 7.82 8.91
CA ARG A 47 -2.58 7.55 7.49
C ARG A 47 -3.89 7.23 6.75
N SER A 48 -4.72 6.35 7.30
CA SER A 48 -6.02 5.99 6.69
C SER A 48 -7.04 7.15 6.69
N GLY A 49 -7.11 7.94 7.77
CA GLY A 49 -7.99 9.11 7.85
C GLY A 49 -7.50 10.31 7.03
N PHE A 50 -6.18 10.50 6.95
CA PHE A 50 -5.53 11.56 6.19
C PHE A 50 -5.56 11.25 4.71
N ASP A 51 -5.47 10.00 4.25
CA ASP A 51 -5.69 9.67 2.83
C ASP A 51 -7.11 10.06 2.37
N THR A 52 -8.10 10.09 3.28
CA THR A 52 -9.47 10.55 2.99
C THR A 52 -9.58 12.08 2.96
N MET A 53 -8.97 12.78 3.92
CA MET A 53 -9.01 14.26 4.01
C MET A 53 -8.01 14.97 3.08
N LEU A 54 -6.87 14.35 2.78
CA LEU A 54 -5.84 14.84 1.86
C LEU A 54 -6.32 14.68 0.41
N ARG A 55 -7.10 13.63 0.11
CA ARG A 55 -7.89 13.61 -1.13
C ARG A 55 -8.71 14.89 -1.23
N GLU A 56 -9.40 15.31 -0.18
CA GLU A 56 -10.25 16.51 -0.21
C GLU A 56 -9.49 17.84 -0.23
N SER A 57 -8.34 17.93 0.44
CA SER A 57 -7.55 19.17 0.57
C SER A 57 -6.42 19.35 -0.46
N GLU A 58 -5.83 18.28 -1.00
CA GLU A 58 -4.95 18.36 -2.18
C GLU A 58 -5.73 18.41 -3.50
N LEU A 59 -6.97 17.88 -3.58
CA LEU A 59 -7.76 17.99 -4.82
C LEU A 59 -8.03 19.45 -5.18
N GLN A 60 -8.38 20.33 -4.23
CA GLN A 60 -8.70 21.73 -4.57
C GLN A 60 -7.48 22.53 -5.03
N GLU A 61 -6.30 22.32 -4.42
CA GLU A 61 -5.07 23.03 -4.84
C GLU A 61 -4.46 22.44 -6.12
N MET A 62 -4.54 21.12 -6.32
CA MET A 62 -4.10 20.47 -7.56
C MET A 62 -5.04 20.77 -8.72
N GLU A 63 -6.36 20.80 -8.51
CA GLU A 63 -7.34 21.18 -9.53
C GLU A 63 -7.17 22.63 -9.96
N LYS A 64 -6.89 23.54 -9.03
CA LYS A 64 -6.64 24.95 -9.35
C LYS A 64 -5.35 25.16 -10.15
N LYS A 65 -4.29 24.41 -9.83
CA LYS A 65 -3.04 24.39 -10.60
C LYS A 65 -3.24 23.75 -11.97
N TRP A 66 -3.97 22.64 -12.03
CA TRP A 66 -4.29 21.93 -13.27
C TRP A 66 -5.17 22.76 -14.21
N ALA A 67 -6.19 23.44 -13.68
CA ALA A 67 -7.07 24.30 -14.45
C ALA A 67 -6.33 25.52 -15.01
N ALA A 68 -5.45 26.14 -14.22
CA ALA A 68 -4.62 27.25 -14.69
C ALA A 68 -3.63 26.81 -15.78
N GLU A 69 -3.02 25.63 -15.62
CA GLU A 69 -2.12 25.03 -16.60
C GLU A 69 -2.86 24.66 -17.90
N ASN A 70 -4.00 24.00 -17.80
CA ASN A 70 -4.83 23.60 -18.94
C ASN A 70 -5.36 24.84 -19.69
N ALA A 71 -5.76 25.90 -18.99
CA ALA A 71 -6.15 27.16 -19.59
C ALA A 71 -4.98 27.85 -20.33
N ARG A 72 -3.74 27.70 -19.84
CA ARG A 72 -2.54 28.18 -20.54
C ARG A 72 -2.30 27.37 -21.82
N ILE A 73 -2.35 26.04 -21.73
CA ILE A 73 -2.18 25.14 -22.88
C ILE A 73 -3.22 25.43 -23.97
N MET A 74 -4.50 25.61 -23.60
CA MET A 74 -5.57 25.94 -24.57
C MET A 74 -5.38 27.32 -25.23
N ARG A 75 -4.69 28.24 -24.57
CA ARG A 75 -4.36 29.57 -25.10
C ARG A 75 -3.17 29.52 -26.06
N GLU A 76 -2.20 28.65 -25.76
CA GLU A 76 -0.97 28.46 -26.54
C GLU A 76 -1.18 27.50 -27.72
N HIS A 77 -2.07 26.52 -27.56
CA HIS A 77 -2.45 25.53 -28.56
C HIS A 77 -3.98 25.50 -28.68
N PRO A 78 -4.57 26.40 -29.50
CA PRO A 78 -5.98 26.28 -29.88
C PRO A 78 -6.20 24.89 -30.48
N PRO A 79 -7.30 24.18 -30.15
CA PRO A 79 -7.61 22.92 -30.80
C PRO A 79 -7.82 23.19 -32.29
N GLU A 80 -6.80 22.90 -33.08
CA GLU A 80 -6.90 22.84 -34.53
C GLU A 80 -8.08 21.90 -34.84
N PRO A 81 -9.03 22.31 -35.69
CA PRO A 81 -10.14 21.46 -36.07
C PRO A 81 -9.54 20.19 -36.69
N VAL A 82 -9.73 19.07 -36.00
CA VAL A 82 -9.31 17.75 -36.48
C VAL A 82 -10.01 17.54 -37.82
N GLN A 83 -9.27 17.75 -38.91
CA GLN A 83 -9.75 17.36 -40.24
C GLN A 83 -9.81 15.85 -40.22
N MET A 84 -11.02 15.34 -40.04
CA MET A 84 -11.36 13.93 -40.17
C MET A 84 -11.02 13.52 -41.61
N LEU A 85 -9.79 13.05 -41.81
CA LEU A 85 -9.45 12.32 -43.02
C LEU A 85 -10.35 11.07 -43.05
N PRO A 86 -11.06 10.80 -44.16
CA PRO A 86 -11.89 9.62 -44.25
C PRO A 86 -11.00 8.39 -44.07
N MET A 87 -11.27 7.63 -43.02
CA MET A 87 -10.62 6.38 -42.73
C MET A 87 -10.99 5.41 -43.86
N ALA A 88 -10.05 5.20 -44.79
CA ALA A 88 -10.15 4.14 -45.78
C ALA A 88 -10.36 2.80 -45.05
N GLY A 89 -11.28 2.00 -45.58
CA GLY A 89 -11.91 0.87 -44.91
C GLY A 89 -10.98 -0.24 -44.40
N PRO A 90 -11.56 -1.27 -43.76
CA PRO A 90 -10.82 -2.39 -43.17
C PRO A 90 -9.92 -3.04 -44.24
N PRO A 91 -8.66 -3.42 -43.93
CA PRO A 91 -7.86 -4.19 -44.86
C PRO A 91 -8.57 -5.53 -45.11
N GLU A 92 -8.92 -5.76 -46.38
CA GLU A 92 -9.34 -7.06 -46.88
C GLU A 92 -8.29 -8.13 -46.51
N GLU A 93 -8.81 -9.30 -46.15
CA GLU A 93 -8.06 -10.51 -45.86
C GLU A 93 -7.12 -10.88 -47.01
N ALA A 94 -5.85 -11.09 -46.68
CA ALA A 94 -4.94 -11.87 -47.50
C ALA A 94 -4.31 -12.95 -46.60
N HIS A 95 -5.04 -14.05 -46.44
CA HIS A 95 -4.47 -15.30 -45.94
C HIS A 95 -3.46 -15.83 -46.97
N GLY A 96 -2.20 -15.46 -46.78
CA GLY A 96 -1.04 -16.10 -47.40
C GLY A 96 -0.46 -17.10 -46.40
N ALA A 97 -0.48 -18.37 -46.79
CA ALA A 97 0.12 -19.48 -46.06
C ALA A 97 1.60 -19.22 -45.81
N ASP A 98 2.04 -19.38 -44.55
CA ASP A 98 3.35 -19.94 -44.24
C ASP A 98 3.31 -20.59 -42.86
N SER A 99 4.08 -21.66 -42.75
CA SER A 99 3.96 -22.75 -41.80
C SER A 99 4.86 -22.54 -40.58
N ASP A 100 4.54 -23.28 -39.51
CA ASP A 100 5.39 -23.57 -38.34
C ASP A 100 5.70 -22.41 -37.39
N GLU A 101 4.98 -22.35 -36.26
CA GLU A 101 5.57 -22.18 -34.93
C GLU A 101 4.56 -22.55 -33.83
N GLY A 102 5.04 -23.26 -32.81
CA GLY A 102 4.25 -24.04 -31.87
C GLY A 102 3.27 -23.25 -31.00
N GLU A 103 2.02 -23.68 -31.04
CA GLU A 103 0.92 -23.17 -30.24
C GLU A 103 1.03 -23.65 -28.78
N ALA A 104 1.72 -22.87 -27.93
CA ALA A 104 1.52 -22.94 -26.49
C ALA A 104 0.33 -22.04 -26.13
N ALA A 105 -0.87 -22.60 -26.14
CA ALA A 105 -2.07 -21.93 -25.63
C ALA A 105 -1.81 -21.45 -24.18
N PRO A 106 -2.22 -20.22 -23.80
CA PRO A 106 -2.08 -19.77 -22.42
C PRO A 106 -2.99 -20.63 -21.54
N VAL A 107 -2.38 -21.44 -20.66
CA VAL A 107 -3.10 -22.23 -19.67
C VAL A 107 -3.77 -21.25 -18.68
N LEU A 108 -5.09 -21.14 -18.76
CA LEU A 108 -5.88 -20.52 -17.70
C LEU A 108 -5.72 -21.37 -16.44
N THR A 109 -5.10 -20.79 -15.42
CA THR A 109 -5.09 -21.39 -14.07
C THR A 109 -6.39 -20.98 -13.36
N ASP A 110 -7.02 -21.94 -12.69
CA ASP A 110 -8.23 -21.71 -11.91
C ASP A 110 -7.98 -20.64 -10.81
N PRO A 111 -8.95 -19.74 -10.55
CA PRO A 111 -8.83 -18.80 -9.45
C PRO A 111 -8.75 -19.54 -8.10
N PRO A 112 -7.97 -19.05 -7.13
CA PRO A 112 -7.84 -19.72 -5.84
C PRO A 112 -9.19 -19.71 -5.10
N VAL A 113 -9.68 -20.91 -4.76
CA VAL A 113 -10.83 -21.08 -3.88
C VAL A 113 -10.42 -20.62 -2.47
N ILE A 114 -10.96 -19.49 -2.03
CA ILE A 114 -10.90 -19.09 -0.62
C ILE A 114 -11.89 -19.97 0.13
N THR A 115 -11.39 -20.99 0.83
CA THR A 115 -12.20 -21.68 1.83
C THR A 115 -12.31 -20.78 3.06
N THR A 116 -13.46 -20.13 3.20
CA THR A 116 -13.85 -19.52 4.48
C THR A 116 -13.86 -20.62 5.55
N PRO A 117 -13.09 -20.52 6.64
CA PRO A 117 -13.22 -21.47 7.74
C PRO A 117 -14.61 -21.30 8.35
N ALA A 118 -15.36 -22.40 8.41
CA ALA A 118 -16.66 -22.47 9.04
C ALA A 118 -16.58 -21.98 10.50
N PRO A 119 -17.62 -21.31 11.04
CA PRO A 119 -17.68 -20.93 12.44
C PRO A 119 -17.50 -22.16 13.32
N ALA A 120 -16.53 -22.11 14.23
CA ALA A 120 -16.30 -23.13 15.24
C ALA A 120 -17.59 -23.34 16.04
N GLU A 121 -18.16 -24.53 15.87
CA GLU A 121 -19.30 -25.05 16.59
C GLU A 121 -19.03 -24.97 18.09
N ALA A 122 -19.97 -24.36 18.81
CA ALA A 122 -19.90 -24.14 20.24
C ALA A 122 -19.76 -25.46 21.01
N ASP A 123 -18.70 -25.56 21.80
CA ASP A 123 -18.47 -26.64 22.76
C ASP A 123 -19.53 -26.55 23.87
N ALA A 124 -20.55 -27.41 23.79
CA ALA A 124 -21.52 -27.62 24.85
C ALA A 124 -20.97 -28.66 25.84
N PRO A 125 -20.95 -28.39 27.16
CA PRO A 125 -20.43 -29.34 28.13
C PRO A 125 -21.43 -30.49 28.31
N ARG A 126 -20.95 -31.73 28.14
CA ARG A 126 -21.68 -32.97 28.44
C ARG A 126 -21.92 -33.12 29.94
N PRO A 127 -23.12 -33.52 30.40
CA PRO A 127 -23.32 -33.89 31.79
C PRO A 127 -22.68 -35.26 32.07
N ALA A 128 -21.75 -35.30 33.02
CA ALA A 128 -21.21 -36.54 33.55
C ALA A 128 -22.18 -37.12 34.58
N THR A 129 -22.73 -38.29 34.26
CA THR A 129 -23.43 -39.18 35.20
C THR A 129 -22.49 -39.59 36.32
N GLY A 130 -22.81 -39.22 37.56
CA GLY A 130 -22.22 -39.75 38.78
C GLY A 130 -23.31 -40.42 39.63
N ALA A 131 -23.40 -41.74 39.53
CA ALA A 131 -24.09 -42.57 40.50
C ALA A 131 -23.14 -42.86 41.66
N GLN A 132 -23.49 -42.50 42.89
CA GLN A 132 -23.06 -43.22 44.09
C GLN A 132 -24.19 -43.26 45.11
N ALA A 133 -24.35 -44.45 45.68
CA ALA A 133 -25.27 -44.86 46.73
C ALA A 133 -24.80 -44.40 48.12
#